data_AF-A0A2U7NZ63-F1
#
_entry.id   AF-A0A2U7NZ63-F1
#
_cell.length_a   1.000
_cell.length_b   1.000
_cell.length_c   1.000
_cell.angle_alpha   90.00
_cell.angle_beta   90.00
_cell.angle_gamma   90.00
#
_symmetry.space_group_name_H-M   'P 1'
#
loop_
_entity.id
_entity.type
_entity.pdbx_description
1 polymer ?
#
loop_
_entity_poly.entity_id
_entity_poly.type
_entity_poly.pdbx_seq_one_letter_code
_entity_poly.pdbx_strand_id
1 'polypeptide(L)'
;MQFNPDCWSKALKLHEKEQFRESFVELLKYADTKVKKYEISKYVYKIPHGSVYLNIDFSGENIKITSDFLNVSKANKVPLFRRIAELSFSGLNLTQIKLVGEELIFDFNCPLDLYDPYKIFDVLAEICYFSDKYDEEFCEQFGAKNITEALVTQIPDTKKEKIWENFKSIIEGNFEIIKDLEDRRKNYYAWDVISTTYKMIDYACAPKGSLALRISEKVAELYNRDETIETIIFRGKEFLREISQMPKEDFFKNIYEAKEFIPSKKVATNEYISEYLRPGYEDAYKDLQSGDFESAYIIFMHILYNSMYYHIMPYGMEKAIVRQIKSGSNSIVDRNTVGYLSQGIFEIINLQNIPRNVIGFWGILLAIGTFILGLFING
;
A
#
# COMPACT_ATOMS: atom_id res chain seq x y z
N MET A 1 3.30 -10.37 1.78
CA MET A 1 4.33 -10.82 0.82
C MET A 1 5.67 -10.31 1.33
N GLN A 2 6.72 -11.13 1.40
CA GLN A 2 8.02 -10.69 1.89
C GLN A 2 9.05 -11.07 0.83
N PHE A 3 9.82 -10.10 0.36
CA PHE A 3 10.96 -10.36 -0.50
C PHE A 3 11.89 -11.40 0.15
N ASN A 4 12.54 -12.24 -0.65
CA ASN A 4 13.44 -13.29 -0.15
C ASN A 4 14.92 -12.89 -0.32
N PRO A 5 15.59 -12.33 0.70
CA PRO A 5 16.94 -11.77 0.57
C PRO A 5 18.00 -12.81 0.14
N ASP A 6 17.76 -14.09 0.42
CA ASP A 6 18.65 -15.17 0.00
C ASP A 6 18.64 -15.34 -1.52
N CYS A 7 17.47 -15.21 -2.15
CA CYS A 7 17.32 -15.21 -3.61
C CYS A 7 17.99 -14.00 -4.24
N TRP A 8 17.93 -12.82 -3.60
CA TRP A 8 18.65 -11.62 -4.06
C TRP A 8 20.16 -11.86 -4.07
N SER A 9 20.70 -12.29 -2.93
CA SER A 9 22.13 -12.57 -2.76
C SER A 9 22.63 -13.63 -3.74
N LYS A 10 21.78 -14.62 -4.05
CA LYS A 10 22.08 -15.66 -5.04
C LYS A 10 22.06 -15.11 -6.47
N ALA A 11 21.09 -14.25 -6.81
CA ALA A 11 21.05 -13.58 -8.12
C ALA A 11 22.35 -12.81 -8.38
N LEU A 12 22.79 -11.98 -7.43
CA LEU A 12 24.05 -11.22 -7.56
C LEU A 12 25.26 -12.14 -7.83
N LYS A 13 25.41 -13.23 -7.06
CA LYS A 13 26.51 -14.20 -7.26
C LYS A 13 26.47 -14.92 -8.60
N LEU A 14 25.27 -15.13 -9.17
CA LEU A 14 25.11 -15.75 -10.48
C LEU A 14 25.44 -14.76 -11.59
N HIS A 15 25.04 -13.49 -11.43
CA HIS A 15 25.40 -12.41 -12.33
C HIS A 15 26.92 -12.20 -12.40
N GLU A 16 27.63 -12.19 -11.26
CA GLU A 16 29.11 -12.13 -11.20
C GLU A 16 29.81 -13.27 -11.96
N LYS A 17 29.13 -14.40 -12.13
CA LYS A 17 29.61 -15.57 -12.88
C LYS A 17 29.13 -15.61 -14.32
N GLU A 18 28.53 -14.53 -14.80
CA GLU A 18 27.92 -14.40 -16.14
C GLU A 18 26.79 -15.43 -16.41
N GLN A 19 26.21 -15.98 -15.34
CA GLN A 19 25.06 -16.90 -15.41
C GLN A 19 23.75 -16.11 -15.40
N PHE A 20 23.55 -15.28 -16.43
CA PHE A 20 22.51 -14.25 -16.44
C PHE A 20 21.08 -14.80 -16.35
N ARG A 21 20.79 -15.93 -16.99
CA ARG A 21 19.44 -16.51 -16.99
C ARG A 21 19.09 -17.12 -15.62
N GLU A 22 20.04 -17.81 -15.01
CA GLU A 22 19.90 -18.35 -13.66
C GLU A 22 19.79 -17.21 -12.65
N SER A 23 20.58 -16.15 -12.82
CA SER A 23 20.47 -14.92 -12.01
C SER A 23 19.06 -14.32 -12.10
N PHE A 24 18.53 -14.18 -13.31
CA PHE A 24 17.18 -13.65 -13.53
C PHE A 24 16.10 -14.50 -12.84
N VAL A 25 16.21 -15.83 -12.92
CA VAL A 25 15.26 -16.73 -12.23
C VAL A 25 15.31 -16.54 -10.71
N GLU A 26 16.49 -16.36 -10.12
CA GLU A 26 16.60 -16.07 -8.69
C GLU A 26 16.11 -14.65 -8.34
N LEU A 27 16.28 -13.68 -9.23
CA LEU A 27 15.69 -12.34 -9.10
C LEU A 27 14.15 -12.39 -9.10
N LEU A 28 13.53 -13.18 -9.98
CA LEU A 28 12.07 -13.36 -9.93
C LEU A 28 11.62 -14.02 -8.62
N LYS A 29 12.40 -14.98 -8.09
CA LYS A 29 12.11 -15.64 -6.81
C LYS A 29 12.32 -14.73 -5.60
N TYR A 30 13.18 -13.71 -5.72
CA TYR A 30 13.30 -12.66 -4.73
C TYR A 30 11.94 -11.96 -4.52
N ALA A 31 11.23 -11.64 -5.61
CA ALA A 31 9.87 -11.10 -5.55
C ALA A 31 8.84 -12.17 -5.14
N ASP A 32 8.78 -13.32 -5.82
CA ASP A 32 7.84 -14.40 -5.49
C ASP A 32 8.51 -15.78 -5.62
N THR A 33 8.72 -16.46 -4.49
CA THR A 33 9.33 -17.82 -4.50
C THR A 33 8.52 -18.85 -5.29
N LYS A 34 7.22 -18.60 -5.54
CA LYS A 34 6.33 -19.45 -6.34
C LYS A 34 6.24 -19.01 -7.81
N VAL A 35 7.06 -18.05 -8.25
CA VAL A 35 7.01 -17.48 -9.61
C VAL A 35 7.11 -18.53 -10.72
N LYS A 36 7.72 -19.69 -10.44
CA LYS A 36 7.86 -20.79 -11.40
C LYS A 36 6.52 -21.27 -11.98
N LYS A 37 5.41 -21.15 -11.23
CA LYS A 37 4.07 -21.53 -11.71
C LYS A 37 3.55 -20.64 -12.85
N TYR A 38 4.19 -19.49 -13.07
CA TYR A 38 3.85 -18.52 -14.12
C TYR A 38 4.77 -18.66 -15.35
N GLU A 39 5.68 -19.63 -15.35
CA GLU A 39 6.50 -19.94 -16.51
C GLU A 39 5.66 -20.68 -17.56
N ILE A 40 5.56 -20.12 -18.77
CA ILE A 40 4.79 -20.71 -19.88
C ILE A 40 5.68 -21.53 -20.82
N SER A 41 6.97 -21.19 -20.89
CA SER A 41 8.02 -21.96 -21.55
C SER A 41 9.37 -21.60 -20.91
N LYS A 42 10.43 -22.34 -21.21
CA LYS A 42 11.74 -22.13 -20.57
C LYS A 42 12.16 -20.67 -20.72
N TYR A 43 12.28 -19.96 -19.58
CA TYR A 43 12.66 -18.55 -19.55
C TYR A 43 11.63 -17.56 -20.14
N VAL A 44 10.35 -17.95 -20.19
CA VAL A 44 9.25 -17.07 -20.57
C VAL A 44 8.16 -17.13 -19.51
N TYR A 45 7.77 -15.98 -18.97
CA TYR A 45 6.85 -15.86 -17.84
C TYR A 45 5.69 -14.93 -18.18
N LYS A 46 4.51 -15.26 -17.67
CA LYS A 46 3.35 -14.39 -17.66
C LYS A 46 2.84 -14.24 -16.23
N ILE A 47 3.31 -13.19 -15.56
CA ILE A 47 3.12 -12.99 -14.11
C ILE A 47 1.98 -12.00 -13.87
N PRO A 48 0.91 -12.38 -13.17
CA PRO A 48 -0.16 -11.45 -12.82
C PRO A 48 0.31 -10.44 -11.76
N HIS A 49 -0.08 -9.18 -11.94
CA HIS A 49 0.10 -8.10 -10.97
C HIS A 49 -1.06 -7.11 -11.09
N GLY A 50 -1.83 -6.93 -10.03
CA GLY A 50 -2.98 -6.02 -10.02
C GLY A 50 -3.96 -6.33 -11.15
N SER A 51 -4.16 -5.35 -12.02
CA SER A 51 -5.02 -5.41 -13.20
C SER A 51 -4.31 -5.88 -14.49
N VAL A 52 -3.00 -6.13 -14.43
CA VAL A 52 -2.16 -6.40 -15.61
C VAL A 52 -1.39 -7.72 -15.52
N TYR A 53 -0.70 -8.07 -16.61
CA TYR A 53 0.26 -9.17 -16.66
C TYR A 53 1.61 -8.67 -17.15
N LEU A 54 2.65 -8.98 -16.37
CA LEU A 54 4.03 -8.83 -16.83
C LEU A 54 4.37 -10.03 -17.71
N ASN A 55 4.58 -9.75 -18.99
CA ASN A 55 5.09 -10.70 -19.97
C ASN A 55 6.61 -10.53 -20.06
N ILE A 56 7.33 -11.58 -19.69
CA ILE A 56 8.79 -11.57 -19.62
C ILE A 56 9.33 -12.66 -20.54
N ASP A 57 10.17 -12.31 -21.49
CA ASP A 57 10.90 -13.26 -22.35
C ASP A 57 12.40 -12.98 -22.25
N PHE A 58 13.13 -13.98 -21.76
CA PHE A 58 14.59 -14.00 -21.72
C PHE A 58 15.16 -15.31 -22.29
N SER A 59 14.38 -15.95 -23.17
CA SER A 59 14.77 -17.18 -23.85
C SER A 59 15.84 -16.93 -24.94
N GLY A 60 15.78 -15.76 -25.59
CA GLY A 60 16.67 -15.36 -26.68
C GLY A 60 17.89 -14.53 -26.24
N GLU A 61 18.44 -13.77 -27.19
CA GLU A 61 19.59 -12.87 -26.99
C GLU A 61 19.22 -11.53 -26.34
N ASN A 62 17.92 -11.21 -26.32
CA ASN A 62 17.39 -10.01 -25.68
C ASN A 62 16.47 -10.39 -24.53
N ILE A 63 16.47 -9.56 -23.49
CA ILE A 63 15.47 -9.52 -22.44
C ILE A 63 14.35 -8.60 -22.91
N LYS A 64 13.12 -9.11 -22.94
CA LYS A 64 11.91 -8.33 -23.22
C LYS A 64 10.99 -8.41 -22.03
N ILE A 65 10.57 -7.24 -21.53
CA ILE A 65 9.59 -7.12 -20.45
C ILE A 65 8.50 -6.18 -20.97
N THR A 66 7.29 -6.69 -21.10
CA THR A 66 6.13 -5.91 -21.49
C THR A 66 4.99 -6.10 -20.50
N SER A 67 4.10 -5.13 -20.42
CA SER A 67 2.83 -5.29 -19.72
C SER A 67 1.74 -4.58 -20.49
N ASP A 68 0.60 -5.24 -20.62
CA ASP A 68 -0.61 -4.59 -21.09
C ASP A 68 -0.96 -3.48 -20.09
N PHE A 69 -1.50 -2.37 -20.58
CA PHE A 69 -1.95 -1.27 -19.73
C PHE A 69 -3.39 -0.88 -20.07
N LEU A 70 -3.60 -0.08 -21.12
CA LEU A 70 -4.90 0.55 -21.37
C LEU A 70 -5.30 0.56 -22.84
N ASN A 71 -6.55 0.23 -23.13
CA ASN A 71 -7.20 0.50 -24.39
C ASN A 71 -7.75 1.94 -24.39
N VAL A 72 -7.37 2.72 -25.39
CA VAL A 72 -7.70 4.16 -25.50
C VAL A 72 -8.71 4.47 -26.62
N SER A 73 -9.32 3.43 -27.22
CA SER A 73 -10.23 3.60 -28.37
C SER A 73 -11.42 4.53 -28.10
N LYS A 74 -11.92 4.54 -26.86
CA LYS A 74 -13.03 5.38 -26.40
C LYS A 74 -12.62 6.48 -25.42
N ALA A 75 -11.32 6.61 -25.16
CA ALA A 75 -10.81 7.55 -24.17
C ALA A 75 -10.78 8.99 -24.71
N ASN A 76 -10.74 9.96 -23.82
CA ASN A 76 -10.40 11.34 -24.14
C ASN A 76 -8.88 11.44 -24.42
N LYS A 77 -8.50 11.13 -25.67
CA LYS A 77 -7.10 10.88 -26.07
C LYS A 77 -6.15 12.05 -25.81
N VAL A 78 -6.57 13.29 -26.04
CA VAL A 78 -5.67 14.46 -25.92
C VAL A 78 -5.13 14.67 -24.49
N PRO A 79 -5.98 14.81 -23.46
CA PRO A 79 -5.49 14.93 -22.09
C PRO A 79 -4.83 13.65 -21.59
N LEU A 80 -5.31 12.47 -21.98
CA LEU A 80 -4.67 11.20 -21.65
C LEU A 80 -3.24 11.13 -22.17
N PHE A 81 -3.01 11.42 -23.46
CA PHE A 81 -1.66 11.36 -24.04
C PHE A 81 -0.73 12.44 -23.49
N ARG A 82 -1.27 13.61 -23.10
CA ARG A 82 -0.48 14.61 -22.37
C ARG A 82 0.01 14.04 -21.04
N ARG A 83 -0.88 13.39 -20.28
CA ARG A 83 -0.53 12.74 -19.01
C ARG A 83 0.48 11.61 -19.20
N ILE A 84 0.34 10.78 -20.22
CA ILE A 84 1.34 9.75 -20.59
C ILE A 84 2.70 10.38 -20.93
N ALA A 85 2.72 11.49 -21.66
CA ALA A 85 3.95 12.21 -21.97
C ALA A 85 4.62 12.75 -20.69
N GLU A 86 3.86 13.33 -19.76
CA GLU A 86 4.37 13.75 -18.45
C GLU A 86 5.02 12.57 -17.70
N LEU A 87 4.34 11.43 -17.62
CA LEU A 87 4.89 10.22 -16.98
C LEU A 87 6.17 9.74 -17.66
N SER A 88 6.25 9.84 -18.98
CA SER A 88 7.43 9.45 -19.76
C SER A 88 8.64 10.36 -19.53
N PHE A 89 8.43 11.62 -19.09
CA PHE A 89 9.50 12.57 -18.82
C PHE A 89 9.91 12.62 -17.35
N SER A 90 8.96 12.51 -16.42
CA SER A 90 9.23 12.74 -14.99
C SER A 90 8.97 11.54 -14.08
N GLY A 91 8.34 10.47 -14.60
CA GLY A 91 7.96 9.30 -13.83
C GLY A 91 8.81 8.07 -14.14
N LEU A 92 8.90 7.70 -15.42
CA LEU A 92 9.56 6.49 -15.89
C LEU A 92 11.05 6.74 -16.16
N ASN A 93 11.90 5.83 -15.70
CA ASN A 93 13.35 5.91 -15.88
C ASN A 93 13.86 4.94 -16.95
N LEU A 94 13.42 3.68 -16.90
CA LEU A 94 13.95 2.61 -17.76
C LEU A 94 12.91 2.07 -18.73
N THR A 95 11.63 2.10 -18.36
CA THR A 95 10.51 1.62 -19.17
C THR A 95 9.90 2.73 -20.01
N GLN A 96 9.21 2.34 -21.08
CA GLN A 96 8.45 3.27 -21.91
C GLN A 96 7.00 2.82 -22.00
N ILE A 97 6.08 3.79 -22.07
CA ILE A 97 4.71 3.50 -22.49
C ILE A 97 4.63 3.72 -24.00
N LYS A 98 4.28 2.67 -24.75
CA LYS A 98 4.14 2.68 -26.20
C LYS A 98 2.67 2.55 -26.60
N LEU A 99 2.28 3.31 -27.62
CA LEU A 99 0.99 3.14 -28.29
C LEU A 99 1.15 2.15 -29.45
N VAL A 100 0.48 1.01 -29.36
CA VAL A 100 0.39 -0.01 -30.41
C VAL A 100 -1.05 -0.07 -30.88
N GLY A 101 -1.34 0.58 -32.01
CA GLY A 101 -2.72 0.75 -32.47
C GLY A 101 -3.53 1.61 -31.49
N GLU A 102 -4.47 1.01 -30.78
CA GLU A 102 -5.34 1.65 -29.78
C GLU A 102 -5.04 1.19 -28.35
N GLU A 103 -3.88 0.57 -28.15
CA GLU A 103 -3.46 -0.03 -26.87
C GLU A 103 -2.16 0.62 -26.40
N LEU A 104 -2.16 1.03 -25.13
CA LEU A 104 -0.97 1.43 -24.41
C LEU A 104 -0.38 0.21 -23.72
N ILE A 105 0.92 0.02 -23.88
CA ILE A 105 1.69 -1.04 -23.24
C ILE A 105 2.94 -0.45 -22.57
N PHE A 106 3.34 -1.02 -21.44
CA PHE A 106 4.70 -0.85 -20.94
C PHE A 106 5.64 -1.73 -21.75
N ASP A 107 6.79 -1.20 -22.13
CA ASP A 107 7.80 -1.88 -22.92
C ASP A 107 9.21 -1.57 -22.41
N PHE A 108 9.99 -2.64 -22.24
CA PHE A 108 11.42 -2.60 -21.97
C PHE A 108 12.11 -3.71 -22.78
N ASN A 109 13.24 -3.38 -23.39
CA ASN A 109 14.07 -4.33 -24.12
C ASN A 109 15.55 -4.01 -23.97
N CYS A 110 16.37 -5.01 -23.63
CA CYS A 110 17.82 -4.89 -23.67
C CYS A 110 18.50 -6.19 -24.12
N PRO A 111 19.70 -6.13 -24.70
CA PRO A 111 20.58 -7.28 -24.87
C PRO A 111 20.86 -8.00 -23.54
N LEU A 112 20.93 -9.34 -23.57
CA LEU A 112 21.13 -10.17 -22.37
C LEU A 112 22.50 -9.94 -21.72
N ASP A 113 23.52 -9.59 -22.49
CA ASP A 113 24.86 -9.24 -22.00
C ASP A 113 24.88 -7.92 -21.21
N LEU A 114 23.86 -7.08 -21.34
CA LEU A 114 23.65 -5.89 -20.52
C LEU A 114 22.74 -6.13 -19.30
N TYR A 115 22.41 -7.40 -19.01
CA TYR A 115 21.65 -7.77 -17.83
C TYR A 115 22.33 -7.28 -16.55
N ASP A 116 21.60 -6.56 -15.73
CA ASP A 116 22.00 -6.18 -14.38
C ASP A 116 20.82 -6.43 -13.41
N PRO A 117 21.02 -7.19 -12.32
CA PRO A 117 19.93 -7.53 -11.40
C PRO A 117 19.22 -6.32 -10.79
N TYR A 118 19.94 -5.23 -10.48
CA TYR A 118 19.36 -4.03 -9.90
C TYR A 118 18.46 -3.32 -10.92
N LYS A 119 18.98 -3.07 -12.13
CA LYS A 119 18.22 -2.38 -13.18
C LYS A 119 16.99 -3.17 -13.62
N ILE A 120 17.09 -4.49 -13.72
CA ILE A 120 15.94 -5.33 -14.06
C ILE A 120 14.91 -5.33 -12.93
N PHE A 121 15.33 -5.36 -11.66
CA PHE A 121 14.39 -5.21 -10.56
C PHE A 121 13.67 -3.86 -10.62
N ASP A 122 14.39 -2.78 -10.90
CA ASP A 122 13.83 -1.44 -11.04
C ASP A 122 12.82 -1.39 -12.20
N VAL A 123 13.11 -2.02 -13.35
CA VAL A 123 12.15 -2.15 -14.47
C VAL A 123 10.88 -2.87 -14.03
N LEU A 124 10.99 -4.01 -13.35
CA LEU A 124 9.83 -4.77 -12.88
C LEU A 124 9.01 -3.96 -11.87
N ALA A 125 9.69 -3.31 -10.91
CA ALA A 125 9.06 -2.48 -9.90
C ALA A 125 8.39 -1.23 -10.48
N GLU A 126 9.02 -0.60 -11.48
CA GLU A 126 8.49 0.55 -12.20
C GLU A 126 7.20 0.18 -12.94
N ILE A 127 7.20 -0.91 -13.74
CA ILE A 127 5.99 -1.38 -14.43
C ILE A 127 4.87 -1.66 -13.42
N CYS A 128 5.15 -2.43 -12.36
CA CYS A 128 4.17 -2.75 -11.32
C CYS A 128 3.59 -1.47 -10.67
N TYR A 129 4.46 -0.56 -10.23
CA TYR A 129 4.02 0.67 -9.57
C TYR A 129 3.16 1.54 -10.47
N PHE A 130 3.59 1.78 -11.72
CA PHE A 130 2.88 2.66 -12.63
C PHE A 130 1.60 2.01 -13.18
N SER A 131 1.57 0.70 -13.38
CA SER A 131 0.33 0.01 -13.79
C SER A 131 -0.74 0.12 -12.70
N ASP A 132 -0.41 -0.18 -11.44
CA ASP A 132 -1.38 -0.17 -10.34
C ASP A 132 -1.81 1.24 -9.91
N LYS A 133 -0.94 2.23 -10.11
CA LYS A 133 -1.24 3.60 -9.69
C LYS A 133 -2.14 4.33 -10.68
N TYR A 134 -1.90 4.11 -11.97
CA TYR A 134 -2.47 4.96 -13.01
C TYR A 134 -3.60 4.28 -13.80
N ASP A 135 -3.77 2.96 -13.72
CA ASP A 135 -4.86 2.28 -14.42
C ASP A 135 -6.24 2.86 -14.05
N GLU A 136 -6.51 3.01 -12.76
CA GLU A 136 -7.75 3.58 -12.24
C GLU A 136 -7.85 5.08 -12.53
N GLU A 137 -6.77 5.85 -12.33
CA GLU A 137 -6.71 7.28 -12.69
C GLU A 137 -7.12 7.47 -14.16
N PHE A 138 -6.56 6.66 -15.06
CA PHE A 138 -6.82 6.79 -16.48
C PHE A 138 -8.24 6.34 -16.88
N CYS A 139 -8.76 5.30 -16.23
CA CYS A 139 -10.12 4.82 -16.45
C CYS A 139 -11.14 5.86 -15.99
N GLU A 140 -11.00 6.40 -14.78
CA GLU A 140 -11.95 7.36 -14.21
C GLU A 140 -11.89 8.73 -14.90
N GLN A 141 -10.69 9.29 -15.10
CA GLN A 141 -10.55 10.67 -15.56
C GLN A 141 -10.65 10.81 -17.09
N PHE A 142 -10.25 9.80 -17.85
CA PHE A 142 -10.19 9.89 -19.31
C PHE A 142 -11.00 8.82 -20.05
N GLY A 143 -11.66 7.90 -19.35
CA GLY A 143 -12.50 6.87 -19.98
C GLY A 143 -11.71 5.82 -20.75
N ALA A 144 -10.44 5.59 -20.37
CA ALA A 144 -9.68 4.44 -20.82
C ALA A 144 -10.28 3.14 -20.26
N LYS A 145 -9.82 1.99 -20.76
CA LYS A 145 -10.21 0.68 -20.23
C LYS A 145 -8.99 -0.22 -20.08
N ASN A 146 -8.95 -1.01 -19.03
CA ASN A 146 -7.95 -2.07 -18.91
C ASN A 146 -8.05 -3.03 -20.10
N ILE A 147 -6.89 -3.34 -20.71
CA ILE A 147 -6.80 -4.30 -21.83
C ILE A 147 -7.14 -5.70 -21.35
N THR A 148 -6.67 -6.03 -20.14
CA THR A 148 -6.90 -7.33 -19.52
C THR A 148 -7.82 -7.21 -18.33
N GLU A 149 -8.64 -8.23 -18.09
CA GLU A 149 -9.41 -8.32 -16.86
C GLU A 149 -8.49 -8.79 -15.72
N ALA A 150 -8.53 -8.05 -14.61
CA ALA A 150 -7.74 -8.33 -13.41
C ALA A 150 -8.01 -9.75 -12.89
N LEU A 151 -6.95 -10.52 -12.61
CA LEU A 151 -7.04 -11.79 -11.88
C LEU A 151 -7.35 -11.51 -10.41
N VAL A 152 -8.63 -11.29 -10.12
CA VAL A 152 -9.11 -11.00 -8.76
C VAL A 152 -9.73 -12.22 -8.11
N THR A 153 -9.45 -12.38 -6.82
CA THR A 153 -10.17 -13.32 -5.96
C THR A 153 -11.29 -12.55 -5.27
N GLN A 154 -12.53 -12.96 -5.54
CA GLN A 154 -13.69 -12.36 -4.89
C GLN A 154 -13.72 -12.72 -3.41
N ILE A 155 -13.93 -11.71 -2.57
CA ILE A 155 -14.13 -11.89 -1.14
C ILE A 155 -15.59 -12.34 -0.92
N PRO A 156 -15.85 -13.37 -0.08
CA PRO A 156 -17.22 -13.79 0.22
C PRO A 156 -18.06 -12.65 0.79
N ASP A 157 -19.34 -12.55 0.40
CA ASP A 157 -20.23 -11.45 0.82
C ASP A 157 -20.33 -11.33 2.35
N THR A 158 -20.31 -12.45 3.08
CA THR A 158 -20.30 -12.45 4.56
C THR A 158 -19.08 -11.75 5.17
N LYS A 159 -17.95 -11.75 4.47
CA LYS A 159 -16.74 -11.00 4.86
C LYS A 159 -16.83 -9.56 4.36
N LYS A 160 -17.39 -9.30 3.17
CA LYS A 160 -17.61 -7.94 2.66
C LYS A 160 -18.55 -7.13 3.57
N GLU A 161 -19.62 -7.73 4.09
CA GLU A 161 -20.53 -7.09 5.05
C GLU A 161 -19.81 -6.63 6.32
N LYS A 162 -18.94 -7.47 6.89
CA LYS A 162 -18.16 -7.09 8.08
C LYS A 162 -17.15 -5.99 7.80
N ILE A 163 -16.55 -6.00 6.62
CA ILE A 163 -15.66 -4.92 6.16
C ILE A 163 -16.45 -3.62 6.01
N TRP A 164 -17.69 -3.69 5.51
CA TRP A 164 -18.59 -2.55 5.39
C TRP A 164 -19.03 -1.98 6.73
N GLU A 165 -19.42 -2.84 7.68
CA GLU A 165 -19.73 -2.43 9.06
C GLU A 165 -18.54 -1.71 9.71
N ASN A 166 -17.33 -2.27 9.57
CA ASN A 166 -16.12 -1.64 10.09
C ASN A 166 -15.81 -0.31 9.39
N PHE A 167 -15.97 -0.23 8.07
CA PHE A 167 -15.80 1.01 7.30
C PHE A 167 -16.71 2.11 7.85
N LYS A 168 -17.99 1.81 8.05
CA LYS A 168 -18.98 2.73 8.62
C LYS A 168 -18.62 3.14 10.06
N SER A 169 -18.30 2.17 10.91
CA SER A 169 -17.92 2.42 12.31
C SER A 169 -16.67 3.29 12.44
N ILE A 170 -15.63 3.04 11.63
CA ILE A 170 -14.41 3.86 11.62
C ILE A 170 -14.74 5.31 11.30
N ILE A 171 -15.55 5.55 10.25
CA ILE A 171 -15.88 6.90 9.83
C ILE A 171 -16.76 7.60 10.86
N GLU A 172 -17.80 6.94 11.37
CA GLU A 172 -18.73 7.50 12.34
C GLU A 172 -18.02 7.88 13.65
N GLY A 173 -17.24 6.96 14.23
CA GLY A 173 -16.53 7.22 15.48
C GLY A 173 -15.49 8.34 15.36
N ASN A 174 -14.73 8.38 14.26
CA ASN A 174 -13.74 9.45 14.07
C ASN A 174 -14.38 10.80 13.71
N PHE A 175 -15.55 10.83 13.07
CA PHE A 175 -16.29 12.07 12.86
C PHE A 175 -16.74 12.71 14.17
N GLU A 176 -17.19 11.91 15.13
CA GLU A 176 -17.57 12.41 16.46
C GLU A 176 -16.37 13.04 17.16
N ILE A 177 -15.20 12.40 17.09
CA ILE A 177 -13.94 12.94 17.64
C ILE A 177 -13.59 14.28 16.96
N ILE A 178 -13.64 14.34 15.62
CA ILE A 178 -13.35 15.58 14.88
C ILE A 178 -14.30 16.69 15.31
N LYS A 179 -15.60 16.41 15.41
CA LYS A 179 -16.61 17.39 15.82
C LYS A 179 -16.35 17.90 17.23
N ASP A 180 -16.08 17.02 18.18
CA ASP A 180 -15.77 17.40 19.57
C ASP A 180 -14.50 18.25 19.66
N LEU A 181 -13.45 17.93 18.89
CA LEU A 181 -12.24 18.76 18.80
C LEU A 181 -12.54 20.16 18.27
N GLU A 182 -13.42 20.28 17.27
CA GLU A 182 -13.84 21.57 16.71
C GLU A 182 -14.64 22.40 17.70
N ASP A 183 -15.60 21.78 18.40
CA ASP A 183 -16.41 22.42 19.43
C ASP A 183 -15.52 22.96 20.58
N ARG A 184 -14.42 22.26 20.88
CA ARG A 184 -13.39 22.67 21.86
C ARG A 184 -12.27 23.55 21.29
N ARG A 185 -12.34 23.96 20.01
CA ARG A 185 -11.33 24.78 19.30
C ARG A 185 -9.93 24.16 19.28
N LYS A 186 -9.83 22.84 19.22
CA LYS A 186 -8.58 22.06 19.09
C LYS A 186 -8.36 21.56 17.66
N ASN A 187 -8.60 22.42 16.66
CA ASN A 187 -8.61 22.04 15.24
C ASN A 187 -7.29 21.49 14.72
N TYR A 188 -6.16 21.82 15.36
CA TYR A 188 -4.85 21.32 14.96
C TYR A 188 -4.75 19.78 15.07
N TYR A 189 -5.47 19.14 16.00
CA TYR A 189 -5.54 17.68 16.11
C TYR A 189 -6.49 17.04 15.09
N ALA A 190 -7.38 17.80 14.45
CA ALA A 190 -8.30 17.26 13.46
C ALA A 190 -7.55 16.71 12.24
N TRP A 191 -6.40 17.30 11.90
CA TRP A 191 -5.53 16.80 10.83
C TRP A 191 -5.04 15.38 11.14
N ASP A 192 -4.55 15.13 12.36
CA ASP A 192 -4.07 13.80 12.78
C ASP A 192 -5.19 12.77 12.77
N VAL A 193 -6.38 13.15 13.25
CA VAL A 193 -7.55 12.25 13.26
C VAL A 193 -8.00 11.91 11.83
N ILE A 194 -8.09 12.90 10.93
CA ILE A 194 -8.44 12.66 9.51
C ILE A 194 -7.37 11.77 8.85
N SER A 195 -6.10 12.13 9.03
CA SER A 195 -4.94 11.39 8.51
C SER A 195 -4.93 9.94 8.98
N THR A 196 -5.24 9.71 10.25
CA THR A 196 -5.34 8.38 10.86
C THR A 196 -6.56 7.64 10.32
N THR A 197 -7.72 8.29 10.18
CA THR A 197 -8.96 7.69 9.68
C THR A 197 -8.78 7.10 8.29
N TYR A 198 -8.11 7.81 7.37
CA TYR A 198 -7.80 7.27 6.03
C TYR A 198 -6.96 6.00 6.08
N LYS A 199 -5.98 5.96 6.99
CA LYS A 199 -5.07 4.83 7.15
C LYS A 199 -5.71 3.68 7.90
N MET A 200 -6.65 3.97 8.79
CA MET A 200 -7.53 2.98 9.39
C MET A 200 -8.37 2.29 8.32
N ILE A 201 -8.95 3.05 7.39
CA ILE A 201 -9.71 2.48 6.25
C ILE A 201 -8.79 1.65 5.34
N ASP A 202 -7.62 2.17 4.94
CA ASP A 202 -6.64 1.43 4.13
C ASP A 202 -6.26 0.09 4.80
N TYR A 203 -5.98 0.12 6.09
CA TYR A 203 -5.55 -1.07 6.83
C TYR A 203 -6.70 -2.04 7.14
N ALA A 204 -7.83 -1.54 7.65
CA ALA A 204 -8.92 -2.38 8.15
C ALA A 204 -9.86 -2.86 7.04
N CYS A 205 -10.00 -2.09 5.95
CA CYS A 205 -10.87 -2.44 4.84
C CYS A 205 -10.09 -2.96 3.62
N ALA A 206 -8.82 -2.56 3.48
CA ALA A 206 -7.97 -2.90 2.34
C ALA A 206 -8.67 -2.73 0.98
N PRO A 207 -9.29 -1.56 0.71
CA PRO A 207 -9.99 -1.34 -0.54
C PRO A 207 -9.02 -1.41 -1.73
N LYS A 208 -9.57 -1.68 -2.91
CA LYS A 208 -8.89 -1.73 -4.20
C LYS A 208 -9.66 -0.87 -5.22
N GLY A 209 -9.02 -0.53 -6.34
CA GLY A 209 -9.59 0.32 -7.38
C GLY A 209 -9.90 1.74 -6.89
N SER A 210 -11.00 2.32 -7.41
CA SER A 210 -11.46 3.70 -7.17
C SER A 210 -11.33 4.18 -5.72
N LEU A 211 -11.85 3.44 -4.74
CA LEU A 211 -11.81 3.87 -3.35
C LEU A 211 -10.38 3.94 -2.80
N ALA A 212 -9.52 2.99 -3.19
CA ALA A 212 -8.11 3.00 -2.79
C ALA A 212 -7.35 4.18 -3.41
N LEU A 213 -7.58 4.46 -4.71
CA LEU A 213 -7.02 5.61 -5.40
C LEU A 213 -7.40 6.91 -4.70
N ARG A 214 -8.69 7.13 -4.49
CA ARG A 214 -9.21 8.35 -3.86
C ARG A 214 -8.71 8.55 -2.44
N ILE A 215 -8.59 7.47 -1.65
CA ILE A 215 -7.97 7.53 -0.32
C ILE A 215 -6.50 7.95 -0.45
N SER A 216 -5.74 7.37 -1.38
CA SER A 216 -4.33 7.70 -1.60
C SER A 216 -4.14 9.17 -2.02
N GLU A 217 -4.97 9.68 -2.93
CA GLU A 217 -4.96 11.09 -3.34
C GLU A 217 -5.23 12.01 -2.15
N LYS A 218 -6.23 11.67 -1.32
CA LYS A 218 -6.57 12.45 -0.13
C LYS A 218 -5.48 12.39 0.93
N VAL A 219 -4.80 11.26 1.10
CA VAL A 219 -3.61 11.18 1.96
C VAL A 219 -2.49 12.07 1.43
N ALA A 220 -2.29 12.16 0.11
CA ALA A 220 -1.28 13.05 -0.47
C ALA A 220 -1.65 14.55 -0.28
N GLU A 221 -2.93 14.91 -0.44
CA GLU A 221 -3.43 16.26 -0.21
C GLU A 221 -3.18 16.77 1.22
N LEU A 222 -3.15 15.88 2.22
CA LEU A 222 -2.87 16.25 3.62
C LEU A 222 -1.50 16.92 3.82
N TYR A 223 -0.56 16.70 2.89
CA TYR A 223 0.81 17.22 2.95
C TYR A 223 1.05 18.32 1.91
N ASN A 224 0.00 18.81 1.23
CA ASN A 224 0.13 19.90 0.28
C ASN A 224 0.48 21.21 1.01
N ARG A 225 1.71 21.69 0.81
CA ARG A 225 2.22 22.89 1.46
C ARG A 225 1.69 24.19 0.87
N ASP A 226 1.04 24.14 -0.29
CA ASP A 226 0.46 25.29 -0.95
C ASP A 226 -0.95 25.63 -0.42
N GLU A 227 -1.54 24.74 0.38
CA GLU A 227 -2.88 24.88 0.95
C GLU A 227 -2.83 25.19 2.46
N THR A 228 -3.83 25.91 2.97
CA THR A 228 -3.95 26.17 4.41
C THR A 228 -4.40 24.92 5.17
N ILE A 229 -4.03 24.81 6.46
CA ILE A 229 -4.45 23.67 7.28
C ILE A 229 -5.98 23.60 7.42
N GLU A 230 -6.66 24.74 7.48
CA GLU A 230 -8.12 24.81 7.52
C GLU A 230 -8.74 24.27 6.23
N THR A 231 -8.16 24.59 5.07
CA THR A 231 -8.61 24.04 3.78
C THR A 231 -8.38 22.54 3.70
N ILE A 232 -7.21 22.05 4.16
CA ILE A 232 -6.89 20.62 4.20
C ILE A 232 -7.88 19.87 5.10
N ILE A 233 -8.13 20.36 6.31
CA ILE A 233 -9.08 19.77 7.26
C ILE A 233 -10.49 19.78 6.67
N PHE A 234 -10.92 20.90 6.07
CA PHE A 234 -12.23 21.01 5.44
C PHE A 234 -12.42 19.96 4.34
N ARG A 235 -11.51 19.90 3.35
CA ARG A 235 -11.55 18.92 2.25
C ARG A 235 -11.49 17.49 2.77
N GLY A 236 -10.69 17.28 3.82
CA GLY A 236 -10.56 15.97 4.43
C GLY A 236 -11.88 15.46 5.03
N LYS A 237 -12.60 16.35 5.74
CA LYS A 237 -13.94 16.06 6.26
C LYS A 237 -14.96 15.87 5.15
N GLU A 238 -14.97 16.71 4.12
CA GLU A 238 -15.91 16.53 3.00
C GLU A 238 -15.75 15.17 2.34
N PHE A 239 -14.50 14.73 2.11
CA PHE A 239 -14.24 13.41 1.56
C PHE A 239 -14.73 12.28 2.49
N LEU A 240 -14.48 12.38 3.80
CA LEU A 240 -15.02 11.40 4.75
C LEU A 240 -16.56 11.36 4.72
N ARG A 241 -17.25 12.50 4.58
CA ARG A 241 -18.71 12.54 4.47
C ARG A 241 -19.17 11.89 3.17
N GLU A 242 -18.50 12.20 2.07
CA GLU A 242 -18.81 11.65 0.76
C GLU A 242 -18.72 10.11 0.76
N ILE A 243 -17.57 9.55 1.19
CA ILE A 243 -17.40 8.09 1.20
C ILE A 243 -18.30 7.41 2.25
N SER A 244 -18.71 8.11 3.31
CA SER A 244 -19.68 7.59 4.29
C SER A 244 -21.09 7.39 3.71
N GLN A 245 -21.41 8.11 2.62
CA GLN A 245 -22.68 8.07 1.91
C GLN A 245 -22.63 7.17 0.67
N MET A 246 -21.47 6.58 0.36
CA MET A 246 -21.29 5.65 -0.74
C MET A 246 -22.32 4.50 -0.65
N PRO A 247 -23.02 4.16 -1.74
CA PRO A 247 -23.87 2.97 -1.77
C PRO A 247 -23.06 1.70 -1.49
N LYS A 248 -23.64 0.77 -0.73
CA LYS A 248 -22.95 -0.47 -0.33
C LYS A 248 -22.50 -1.28 -1.55
N GLU A 249 -23.31 -1.31 -2.61
CA GLU A 249 -23.01 -2.01 -3.86
C GLU A 249 -21.77 -1.44 -4.53
N ASP A 250 -21.56 -0.13 -4.46
CA ASP A 250 -20.37 0.53 -4.99
C ASP A 250 -19.15 0.26 -4.10
N PHE A 251 -19.32 0.28 -2.78
CA PHE A 251 -18.25 -0.14 -1.87
C PHE A 251 -17.80 -1.58 -2.16
N PHE A 252 -18.73 -2.51 -2.38
CA PHE A 252 -18.41 -3.94 -2.59
C PHE A 252 -17.61 -4.21 -3.86
N LYS A 253 -17.70 -3.33 -4.87
CA LYS A 253 -16.86 -3.38 -6.08
C LYS A 253 -15.39 -3.10 -5.79
N ASN A 254 -15.11 -2.37 -4.72
CA ASN A 254 -13.75 -2.04 -4.26
C ASN A 254 -13.17 -3.11 -3.31
N ILE A 255 -13.93 -4.16 -2.97
CA ILE A 255 -13.50 -5.18 -2.00
C ILE A 255 -13.24 -6.50 -2.72
N TYR A 256 -11.97 -6.71 -3.08
CA TYR A 256 -11.46 -7.93 -3.70
C TYR A 256 -9.97 -8.10 -3.41
N GLU A 257 -9.44 -9.31 -3.62
CA GLU A 257 -8.01 -9.57 -3.53
C GLU A 257 -7.42 -9.60 -4.94
N ALA A 258 -6.36 -8.84 -5.17
CA ALA A 258 -5.58 -8.88 -6.41
C ALA A 258 -4.21 -9.49 -6.12
N LYS A 259 -3.64 -10.19 -7.11
CA LYS A 259 -2.29 -10.71 -6.99
C LYS A 259 -1.30 -9.57 -7.15
N GLU A 260 -0.46 -9.32 -6.15
CA GLU A 260 0.65 -8.39 -6.25
C GLU A 260 1.95 -9.18 -6.50
N PHE A 261 2.68 -8.87 -7.57
CA PHE A 261 4.04 -9.39 -7.80
C PHE A 261 5.13 -8.55 -7.12
N ILE A 262 5.16 -7.24 -7.37
CA ILE A 262 6.02 -6.30 -6.62
C ILE A 262 5.10 -5.26 -5.99
N PRO A 263 5.09 -5.11 -4.66
CA PRO A 263 4.21 -4.16 -4.00
C PRO A 263 4.67 -2.71 -4.25
N SER A 264 3.71 -1.78 -4.27
CA SER A 264 3.97 -0.34 -4.41
C SER A 264 4.54 0.30 -3.13
N LYS A 265 4.26 -0.29 -1.96
CA LYS A 265 4.77 0.17 -0.66
C LYS A 265 6.23 -0.25 -0.46
N LYS A 266 7.03 0.63 0.15
CA LYS A 266 8.45 0.35 0.44
C LYS A 266 8.57 -0.73 1.51
N VAL A 267 9.40 -1.73 1.26
CA VAL A 267 9.76 -2.72 2.30
C VAL A 267 10.75 -2.08 3.25
N ALA A 268 10.43 -2.10 4.55
CA ALA A 268 11.24 -1.53 5.61
C ALA A 268 11.92 -2.61 6.44
N THR A 269 13.05 -2.27 7.07
CA THR A 269 13.66 -3.10 8.12
C THR A 269 13.08 -2.73 9.48
N ASN A 270 13.37 -3.54 10.51
CA ASN A 270 12.96 -3.20 11.87
C ASN A 270 13.61 -1.88 12.33
N GLU A 271 14.88 -1.68 12.01
CA GLU A 271 15.67 -0.50 12.36
C GLU A 271 15.10 0.75 11.68
N TYR A 272 14.71 0.65 10.40
CA TYR A 272 14.09 1.76 9.70
C TYR A 272 12.77 2.18 10.37
N ILE A 273 11.94 1.21 10.76
CA ILE A 273 10.66 1.51 11.44
C ILE A 273 10.88 2.10 12.83
N SER A 274 11.87 1.60 13.57
CA SER A 274 12.27 2.17 14.86
C SER A 274 12.60 3.67 14.72
N GLU A 275 13.46 4.04 13.77
CA GLU A 275 13.80 5.44 13.52
C GLU A 275 12.63 6.25 12.95
N TYR A 276 11.76 5.63 12.16
CA TYR A 276 10.55 6.26 11.64
C TYR A 276 9.58 6.69 12.76
N LEU A 277 9.41 5.87 13.79
CA LEU A 277 8.48 6.13 14.90
C LEU A 277 9.03 7.14 15.91
N ARG A 278 10.35 7.28 16.03
CA ARG A 278 11.03 8.04 17.09
C ARG A 278 10.59 9.51 17.18
N PRO A 279 10.54 10.31 16.09
CA PRO A 279 10.19 11.72 16.19
C PRO A 279 8.79 11.96 16.77
N GLY A 280 7.78 11.27 16.24
CA GLY A 280 6.41 11.44 16.72
C GLY A 280 6.18 10.80 18.10
N TYR A 281 6.95 9.77 18.47
CA TYR A 281 6.96 9.27 19.84
C TYR A 281 7.49 10.31 20.83
N GLU A 282 8.59 10.99 20.50
CA GLU A 282 9.19 12.02 21.36
C GLU A 282 8.23 13.19 21.58
N ASP A 283 7.49 13.61 20.56
CA ASP A 283 6.48 14.67 20.68
C ASP A 283 5.28 14.22 21.54
N ALA A 284 4.70 13.05 21.25
CA ALA A 284 3.61 12.50 22.05
C ALA A 284 4.00 12.23 23.52
N TYR A 285 5.26 11.87 23.76
CA TYR A 285 5.75 11.63 25.11
C TYR A 285 5.84 12.91 25.95
N LYS A 286 6.18 14.06 25.34
CA LYS A 286 6.13 15.37 26.03
C LYS A 286 4.70 15.71 26.45
N ASP A 287 3.73 15.46 25.58
CA ASP A 287 2.32 15.68 25.86
C ASP A 287 1.83 14.78 27.01
N LEU A 288 2.20 13.50 26.98
CA LEU A 288 1.92 12.56 28.07
C LEU A 288 2.50 13.05 29.41
N GLN A 289 3.74 13.55 29.43
CA GLN A 289 4.39 14.06 30.64
C GLN A 289 3.71 15.33 31.19
N SER A 290 3.21 16.19 30.30
CA SER A 290 2.45 17.39 30.67
C SER A 290 1.01 17.09 31.14
N GLY A 291 0.53 15.87 30.91
CA GLY A 291 -0.83 15.43 31.24
C GLY A 291 -1.86 15.65 30.12
N ASP A 292 -1.44 16.03 28.92
CA ASP A 292 -2.31 16.04 27.73
C ASP A 292 -2.40 14.63 27.12
N PHE A 293 -3.17 13.76 27.80
CA PHE A 293 -3.36 12.37 27.39
C PHE A 293 -4.07 12.24 26.04
N GLU A 294 -4.95 13.18 25.71
CA GLU A 294 -5.68 13.20 24.44
C GLU A 294 -4.74 13.42 23.26
N SER A 295 -3.88 14.45 23.35
CA SER A 295 -2.86 14.71 22.33
C SER A 295 -1.92 13.52 22.14
N ALA A 296 -1.36 13.05 23.25
CA ALA A 296 -0.42 11.93 23.24
C ALA A 296 -1.06 10.68 22.59
N TYR A 297 -2.31 10.37 22.92
CA TYR A 297 -3.05 9.27 22.30
C TYR A 297 -3.22 9.45 20.79
N ILE A 298 -3.67 10.63 20.34
CA ILE A 298 -3.89 10.93 18.92
C ILE A 298 -2.59 10.76 18.13
N ILE A 299 -1.48 11.32 18.62
CA ILE A 299 -0.17 11.23 17.95
C ILE A 299 0.36 9.79 17.98
N PHE A 300 0.24 9.06 19.09
CA PHE A 300 0.65 7.65 19.14
C PHE A 300 -0.12 6.77 18.15
N MET A 301 -1.44 6.94 18.05
CA MET A 301 -2.24 6.21 17.08
C MET A 301 -1.89 6.61 15.65
N HIS A 302 -1.67 7.90 15.41
CA HIS A 302 -1.24 8.41 14.11
C HIS A 302 0.06 7.77 13.65
N ILE A 303 1.14 7.81 14.45
CA ILE A 303 2.44 7.26 14.01
C ILE A 303 2.39 5.76 13.74
N LEU A 304 1.58 5.01 14.51
CA LEU A 304 1.38 3.57 14.31
C LEU A 304 0.70 3.29 12.97
N TYR A 305 -0.44 3.93 12.70
CA TYR A 305 -1.13 3.77 11.41
C TYR A 305 -0.33 4.34 10.23
N ASN A 306 0.43 5.40 10.46
CA ASN A 306 1.30 6.01 9.47
C ASN A 306 2.40 5.04 9.02
N SER A 307 3.01 4.33 9.98
CA SER A 307 4.03 3.32 9.69
C SER A 307 3.47 2.13 8.89
N MET A 308 2.25 1.68 9.21
CA MET A 308 1.54 0.61 8.49
C MET A 308 1.13 1.02 7.07
N TYR A 309 0.78 2.29 6.88
CA TYR A 309 0.34 2.79 5.59
C TYR A 309 1.50 2.89 4.59
N TYR A 310 2.64 3.45 4.98
CA TYR A 310 3.75 3.71 4.06
C TYR A 310 4.71 2.54 3.88
N HIS A 311 4.69 1.55 4.78
CA HIS A 311 5.69 0.50 4.81
C HIS A 311 5.11 -0.90 4.85
N ILE A 312 5.73 -1.79 4.07
CA ILE A 312 5.63 -3.24 4.29
C ILE A 312 6.69 -3.60 5.30
N MET A 313 6.25 -4.13 6.44
CA MET A 313 7.10 -4.37 7.59
C MET A 313 7.45 -5.85 7.71
N PRO A 314 8.55 -6.20 8.39
CA PRO A 314 8.80 -7.57 8.79
C PRO A 314 7.68 -8.05 9.73
N TYR A 315 7.30 -9.32 9.62
CA TYR A 315 6.18 -9.92 10.36
C TYR A 315 6.18 -9.59 11.86
N GLY A 316 7.33 -9.70 12.52
CA GLY A 316 7.46 -9.40 13.95
C GLY A 316 7.13 -7.93 14.27
N MET A 317 7.65 -7.00 13.47
CA MET A 317 7.41 -5.57 13.63
C MET A 317 5.93 -5.24 13.43
N GLU A 318 5.34 -5.76 12.35
CA GLU A 318 3.91 -5.62 12.07
C GLU A 318 3.06 -6.12 13.26
N LYS A 319 3.37 -7.31 13.80
CA LYS A 319 2.64 -7.86 14.95
C LYS A 319 2.78 -7.03 16.21
N ALA A 320 3.94 -6.43 16.45
CA ALA A 320 4.17 -5.57 17.61
C ALA A 320 3.33 -4.28 17.49
N ILE A 321 3.34 -3.62 16.32
CA ILE A 321 2.55 -2.42 16.06
C ILE A 321 1.05 -2.69 16.15
N VAL A 322 0.59 -3.79 15.55
CA VAL A 322 -0.82 -4.19 15.62
C VAL A 322 -1.28 -4.46 17.06
N ARG A 323 -0.38 -4.97 17.92
CA ARG A 323 -0.69 -5.13 19.35
C ARG A 323 -0.95 -3.77 20.01
N GLN A 324 -0.12 -2.77 19.71
CA GLN A 324 -0.28 -1.42 20.27
C GLN A 324 -1.54 -0.71 19.75
N ILE A 325 -1.83 -0.84 18.46
CA ILE A 325 -3.08 -0.35 17.88
C ILE A 325 -4.28 -0.97 18.61
N LYS A 326 -4.24 -2.27 18.89
CA LYS A 326 -5.33 -2.97 19.61
C LYS A 326 -5.49 -2.49 21.05
N SER A 327 -4.40 -2.22 21.76
CA SER A 327 -4.50 -1.72 23.13
C SER A 327 -4.97 -0.26 23.22
N GLY A 328 -4.77 0.54 22.17
CA GLY A 328 -5.31 1.90 22.10
C GLY A 328 -6.78 1.90 21.65
N SER A 329 -7.15 1.03 20.71
CA SER A 329 -8.49 1.01 20.11
C SER A 329 -9.59 0.69 21.13
N ASN A 330 -10.72 1.38 21.05
CA ASN A 330 -11.89 1.22 21.93
C ASN A 330 -11.60 1.33 23.44
N SER A 331 -10.49 1.98 23.81
CA SER A 331 -10.09 2.18 25.20
C SER A 331 -10.39 3.60 25.65
N ILE A 332 -10.64 3.76 26.95
CA ILE A 332 -10.78 5.09 27.55
C ILE A 332 -9.42 5.80 27.48
N VAL A 333 -9.42 7.03 26.97
CA VAL A 333 -8.21 7.86 26.86
C VAL A 333 -7.90 8.47 28.23
N ASP A 334 -7.13 7.73 29.03
CA ASP A 334 -6.65 8.15 30.35
C ASP A 334 -5.14 7.92 30.52
N ARG A 335 -4.59 8.34 31.67
CA ARG A 335 -3.17 8.19 31.99
C ARG A 335 -2.67 6.75 31.85
N ASN A 336 -3.46 5.76 32.26
CA ASN A 336 -3.03 4.37 32.29
C ASN A 336 -2.98 3.80 30.86
N THR A 337 -4.04 4.02 30.08
CA THR A 337 -4.12 3.58 28.68
C THR A 337 -3.00 4.21 27.85
N VAL A 338 -2.82 5.53 27.96
CA VAL A 338 -1.81 6.26 27.17
C VAL A 338 -0.39 5.95 27.66
N GLY A 339 -0.21 5.74 28.96
CA GLY A 339 1.06 5.25 29.51
C GLY A 339 1.44 3.86 29.01
N TYR A 340 0.47 2.93 28.94
CA TYR A 340 0.69 1.59 28.38
C TYR A 340 1.06 1.66 26.90
N LEU A 341 0.33 2.47 26.13
CA LEU A 341 0.60 2.69 24.71
C LEU A 341 2.01 3.27 24.49
N SER A 342 2.38 4.28 25.27
CA SER A 342 3.72 4.87 25.23
C SER A 342 4.81 3.84 25.53
N GLN A 343 4.65 3.03 26.59
CA GLN A 343 5.61 1.99 26.94
C GLN A 343 5.75 0.96 25.82
N GLY A 344 4.65 0.52 25.22
CA GLY A 344 4.68 -0.45 24.14
C GLY A 344 5.33 0.09 22.86
N ILE A 345 5.12 1.36 22.52
CA ILE A 345 5.80 2.01 21.39
C ILE A 345 7.30 2.19 21.68
N PHE A 346 7.66 2.55 22.92
CA PHE A 346 9.05 2.64 23.35
C PHE A 346 9.79 1.31 23.20
N GLU A 347 9.15 0.20 23.57
CA GLU A 347 9.70 -1.15 23.37
C GLU A 347 9.93 -1.44 21.88
N ILE A 348 8.98 -1.09 21.01
CA ILE A 348 9.11 -1.24 19.55
C ILE A 348 10.29 -0.43 19.02
N ILE A 349 10.42 0.84 19.40
CA ILE A 349 11.53 1.71 19.00
C ILE A 349 12.87 1.11 19.45
N ASN A 350 12.95 0.53 20.64
CA ASN A 350 14.17 -0.10 21.13
C ASN A 350 14.36 -1.55 20.65
N LEU A 351 13.56 -2.00 19.69
CA LEU A 351 13.57 -3.36 19.13
C LEU A 351 13.37 -4.47 20.17
N GLN A 352 12.68 -4.13 21.26
CA GLN A 352 12.32 -5.04 22.34
C GLN A 352 10.97 -5.70 22.07
N ASN A 353 10.77 -6.92 22.57
CA ASN A 353 9.51 -7.65 22.48
C ASN A 353 8.96 -7.85 21.04
N ILE A 354 9.83 -7.77 20.02
CA ILE A 354 9.48 -8.08 18.63
C ILE A 354 9.36 -9.60 18.48
N PRO A 355 8.16 -10.13 18.15
CA PRO A 355 7.98 -11.56 17.92
C PRO A 355 8.95 -12.09 16.85
N ARG A 356 9.62 -13.21 17.14
CA ARG A 356 10.48 -13.88 16.15
C ARG A 356 9.63 -14.60 15.12
N ASN A 357 10.15 -14.69 13.89
CA ASN A 357 9.56 -15.48 12.82
C ASN A 357 9.50 -16.96 13.25
N VAL A 358 8.30 -17.47 13.53
CA VAL A 358 8.05 -18.91 13.56
C VAL A 358 7.56 -19.28 12.17
N ILE A 359 8.45 -19.76 11.30
CA ILE A 359 8.09 -20.18 9.94
C ILE A 359 7.09 -21.35 10.03
N GLY A 360 5.90 -21.15 9.47
CA GLY A 360 4.81 -22.12 9.45
C GLY A 360 3.74 -21.80 8.38
N PHE A 361 4.14 -21.89 7.12
CA PHE A 361 3.44 -22.25 5.86
C PHE A 361 1.91 -22.09 5.62
N TRP A 362 1.04 -21.50 6.45
CA TRP A 362 -0.41 -21.38 6.12
C TRP A 362 -1.12 -20.06 6.54
N GLY A 363 -0.41 -18.99 6.85
CA GLY A 363 -1.01 -17.85 7.59
C GLY A 363 -1.30 -16.54 6.86
N ILE A 364 -1.01 -16.37 5.56
CA ILE A 364 -0.93 -15.01 4.97
C ILE A 364 -2.16 -14.60 4.13
N LEU A 365 -3.02 -15.54 3.73
CA LEU A 365 -4.27 -15.23 3.01
C LEU A 365 -5.54 -15.24 3.89
N LEU A 366 -5.45 -15.75 5.12
CA LEU A 366 -6.58 -15.80 6.04
C LEU A 366 -6.53 -14.74 7.16
N ALA A 367 -5.38 -14.12 7.42
CA ALA A 367 -5.23 -13.14 8.50
C ALA A 367 -5.74 -11.73 8.17
N ILE A 368 -6.12 -11.44 6.93
CA ILE A 368 -6.87 -10.21 6.60
C ILE A 368 -8.37 -10.48 6.76
N GLY A 369 -8.83 -11.73 6.61
CA GLY A 369 -10.26 -12.07 6.64
C GLY A 369 -10.85 -12.49 7.98
N THR A 370 -10.06 -13.06 8.89
CA THR A 370 -10.55 -13.47 10.23
C THR A 370 -10.11 -12.53 11.34
N PHE A 371 -9.24 -11.55 11.07
CA PHE A 371 -8.68 -10.65 12.08
C PHE A 371 -9.46 -9.33 12.26
N ILE A 372 -10.33 -9.02 11.29
CA ILE A 372 -11.22 -7.86 11.25
C ILE A 372 -12.42 -8.00 12.22
N LEU A 373 -12.79 -9.22 12.61
CA LEU A 373 -13.90 -9.49 13.53
C LEU A 373 -13.62 -9.21 15.01
N GLY A 374 -12.35 -9.21 15.43
CA GLY A 374 -11.99 -8.99 16.83
C GLY A 374 -11.73 -7.53 17.18
N LEU A 375 -11.86 -6.60 16.23
CA LEU A 375 -11.57 -5.18 16.44
C LEU A 375 -12.81 -4.38 16.86
N PHE A 376 -14.02 -4.92 16.69
CA PHE A 376 -15.27 -4.24 17.08
C PHE A 376 -16.35 -5.17 17.66
N ILE A 377 -16.01 -6.42 18.01
CA ILE A 377 -16.92 -7.32 18.71
C ILE A 377 -16.22 -7.89 19.94
N ASN A 378 -16.40 -7.20 21.05
CA ASN A 378 -16.56 -7.76 22.39
C ASN A 378 -17.32 -6.72 23.23
N GLY A 379 -18.59 -6.55 22.86
CA GLY A 379 -19.69 -6.56 23.82
C GLY A 379 -20.29 -7.95 23.83
#